data_AF-A0A7G1IKS1-F1
#
_entry.id   AF-A0A7G1IKS1-F1
#
_cell.length_a   1.000
_cell.length_b   1.000
_cell.length_c   1.000
_cell.angle_alpha   90.00
_cell.angle_beta   90.00
_cell.angle_gamma   90.00
#
_symmetry.space_group_name_H-M   'P 1'
#
loop_
_entity.id
_entity.type
_entity.pdbx_description
1 polymer ?
#
loop_
_entity_poly.entity_id
_entity_poly.type
_entity_poly.pdbx_seq_one_letter_code
_entity_poly.pdbx_strand_id
1 'polypeptide(L)'
;MYFALLPPEINSGRMYAGPGSGPMLTAAEAWDALAAQLYSTAASYSSVITALTATWQGPSSVSMATAAAPYMAWTSATAAQSEQTAAQARAAAVAYETTFAAMVPPPVIAANRSELASLVATNIFGQNTPAIAANEAQYAQMWAQDATAMNNYAGQSAAATTLTPFAAPAATTSPGGLLGQLAAIVNTYITQIVSSTQTQIANFSTQYPLRC
;
A
#
# COMPACT_ATOMS: atom_id res chain seq x y z
N MET A 1 -20.99 -11.56 -3.54
CA MET A 1 -21.23 -12.90 -2.95
C MET A 1 -22.53 -12.82 -2.16
N TYR A 2 -23.37 -13.86 -2.15
CA TYR A 2 -24.69 -13.81 -1.48
C TYR A 2 -24.70 -14.68 -0.21
N PHE A 3 -24.31 -14.12 0.93
CA PHE A 3 -24.24 -14.86 2.21
C PHE A 3 -25.61 -15.19 2.80
N ALA A 4 -26.65 -14.46 2.40
CA ALA A 4 -28.03 -14.75 2.78
C ALA A 4 -28.55 -16.09 2.21
N LEU A 5 -27.91 -16.66 1.18
CA LEU A 5 -28.27 -17.98 0.65
C LEU A 5 -27.66 -19.14 1.45
N LEU A 6 -26.73 -18.85 2.37
CA LEU A 6 -26.06 -19.85 3.20
C LEU A 6 -26.70 -19.85 4.59
N PRO A 7 -27.07 -21.01 5.13
CA PRO A 7 -27.63 -21.10 6.48
C PRO A 7 -26.56 -20.77 7.53
N PRO A 8 -26.97 -20.40 8.76
CA PRO A 8 -26.06 -19.98 9.82
C PRO A 8 -25.02 -21.05 10.18
N GLU A 9 -25.32 -22.35 10.08
CA GLU A 9 -24.34 -23.42 10.29
C GLU A 9 -23.12 -23.31 9.36
N ILE A 10 -23.33 -22.82 8.13
CA ILE A 10 -22.27 -22.67 7.13
C ILE A 10 -21.52 -21.36 7.32
N ASN A 11 -22.23 -20.24 7.53
CA ASN A 11 -21.59 -18.93 7.73
C ASN A 11 -20.76 -18.93 9.02
N SER A 12 -21.37 -19.30 10.15
CA SER A 12 -20.68 -19.46 11.43
C SER A 12 -19.61 -20.54 11.37
N GLY A 13 -19.92 -21.73 10.85
CA GLY A 13 -18.95 -22.83 10.78
C GLY A 13 -17.67 -22.46 10.03
N ARG A 14 -17.77 -21.67 8.95
CA ARG A 14 -16.62 -21.16 8.21
C ARG A 14 -15.87 -20.05 8.95
N MET A 15 -16.57 -19.14 9.61
CA MET A 15 -15.92 -18.06 10.37
C MET A 15 -15.13 -18.58 11.57
N TYR A 16 -15.65 -19.59 12.26
CA TYR A 16 -15.00 -20.21 13.42
C TYR A 16 -13.90 -21.22 13.05
N ALA A 17 -13.73 -21.51 11.75
CA ALA A 17 -12.67 -22.37 11.25
C ALA A 17 -11.53 -21.51 10.66
N GLY A 18 -10.30 -21.74 11.10
CA GLY A 18 -9.13 -21.12 10.50
C GLY A 18 -8.13 -20.55 11.51
N PRO A 19 -7.08 -19.87 11.02
CA PRO A 19 -5.96 -19.40 11.84
C PRO A 19 -6.23 -18.07 12.57
N GLY A 20 -7.39 -17.45 12.38
CA GLY A 20 -7.70 -16.13 12.94
C GLY A 20 -6.99 -14.97 12.25
N SER A 21 -6.91 -13.83 12.93
CA SER A 21 -6.29 -12.59 12.43
C SER A 21 -4.76 -12.58 12.47
N GLY A 22 -4.14 -13.50 13.22
CA GLY A 22 -2.69 -13.55 13.46
C GLY A 22 -1.82 -13.41 12.21
N PRO A 23 -2.04 -14.19 11.13
CA PRO A 23 -1.25 -14.09 9.90
C PRO A 23 -1.26 -12.68 9.28
N MET A 24 -2.38 -11.97 9.37
CA MET A 24 -2.51 -10.63 8.81
C MET A 24 -1.81 -9.57 9.68
N LEU A 25 -1.78 -9.76 11.00
CA LEU A 25 -1.00 -8.93 11.91
C LEU A 25 0.50 -9.13 11.69
N THR A 26 0.97 -10.37 11.51
CA THR A 26 2.37 -10.65 11.13
C THR A 26 2.73 -10.01 9.80
N ALA A 27 1.84 -10.04 8.81
CA ALA A 27 2.05 -9.36 7.54
C ALA A 27 2.19 -7.83 7.73
N ALA A 28 1.38 -7.22 8.61
CA ALA A 28 1.49 -5.80 8.92
C ALA A 28 2.86 -5.44 9.53
N GLU A 29 3.35 -6.26 10.46
CA GLU A 29 4.69 -6.07 11.06
C GLU A 29 5.81 -6.17 10.02
N ALA A 30 5.70 -7.12 9.07
CA ALA A 30 6.68 -7.27 8.00
C ALA A 30 6.69 -6.04 7.06
N TRP A 31 5.51 -5.47 6.75
CA TRP A 31 5.41 -4.25 5.95
C TRP A 31 5.98 -3.01 6.66
N ASP A 32 5.75 -2.87 7.96
CA ASP A 32 6.38 -1.80 8.75
C ASP A 32 7.91 -1.96 8.83
N ALA A 33 8.39 -3.18 9.00
CA ALA A 33 9.83 -3.46 8.99
C ALA A 33 10.46 -3.15 7.62
N LEU A 34 9.75 -3.39 6.51
CA LEU A 34 10.19 -3.00 5.18
C LEU A 34 10.22 -1.47 5.03
N ALA A 35 9.19 -0.77 5.50
CA ALA A 35 9.15 0.69 5.48
C ALA A 35 10.34 1.30 6.23
N ALA A 36 10.63 0.81 7.44
CA ALA A 36 11.78 1.25 8.23
C ALA A 36 13.12 1.02 7.50
N GLN A 37 13.30 -0.13 6.86
CA GLN A 37 14.49 -0.43 6.05
C GLN A 37 14.63 0.50 4.84
N LEU A 38 13.52 0.84 4.17
CA LEU A 38 13.52 1.76 3.04
C LEU A 38 13.88 3.19 3.47
N TYR A 39 13.31 3.69 4.58
CA TYR A 39 13.71 4.99 5.14
C TYR A 39 15.19 5.02 5.54
N SER A 40 15.68 3.96 6.21
CA SER A 40 17.10 3.82 6.56
C SER A 40 18.01 3.81 5.32
N THR A 41 17.56 3.14 4.26
CA THR A 41 18.26 3.12 2.96
C THR A 41 18.31 4.52 2.34
N ALA A 42 17.18 5.24 2.29
CA ALA A 42 17.14 6.61 1.78
C ALA A 42 18.07 7.55 2.56
N ALA A 43 18.09 7.45 3.89
CA ALA A 43 19.00 8.21 4.75
C ALA A 43 20.49 7.87 4.48
N SER A 44 20.79 6.59 4.28
CA SER A 44 22.15 6.13 3.95
C SER A 44 22.62 6.66 2.60
N TYR A 45 21.75 6.64 1.58
CA TYR A 45 22.04 7.24 0.27
C TYR A 45 22.32 8.74 0.38
N SER A 46 21.49 9.47 1.13
CA SER A 46 21.68 10.91 1.37
C SER A 46 23.02 11.20 2.05
N SER A 47 23.40 10.39 3.05
CA SER A 47 24.68 10.51 3.74
C SER A 47 25.87 10.31 2.78
N VAL A 48 25.83 9.25 1.96
CA VAL A 48 26.89 8.96 0.98
C VAL A 48 27.01 10.08 -0.06
N ILE A 49 25.89 10.58 -0.61
CA ILE A 49 25.90 11.68 -1.58
C ILE A 49 26.45 12.96 -0.96
N THR A 50 26.12 13.25 0.30
CA THR A 50 26.64 14.40 1.03
C THR A 50 28.16 14.29 1.23
N ALA A 51 28.65 13.13 1.66
CA ALA A 51 30.09 12.90 1.84
C ALA A 51 30.86 12.96 0.50
N LEU A 52 30.28 12.41 -0.56
CA LEU A 52 30.85 12.45 -1.91
C LEU A 52 30.96 13.89 -2.43
N THR A 53 29.88 14.68 -2.31
CA THR A 53 29.85 16.06 -2.80
C THR A 53 30.71 17.02 -1.99
N ALA A 54 31.08 16.67 -0.75
CA ALA A 54 32.05 17.43 0.05
C ALA A 54 33.49 17.30 -0.48
N THR A 55 33.86 16.14 -1.01
CA THR A 55 35.24 15.83 -1.46
C THR A 55 35.42 15.94 -2.97
N TRP A 56 34.42 15.53 -3.74
CA TRP A 56 34.38 15.68 -5.19
C TRP A 56 33.52 16.90 -5.54
N GLN A 57 34.17 18.01 -5.88
CA GLN A 57 33.50 19.27 -6.20
C GLN A 57 33.54 19.54 -7.71
N GLY A 58 32.49 20.18 -8.23
CA GLY A 58 32.37 20.59 -9.62
C GLY A 58 31.16 20.02 -10.36
N PRO A 59 30.97 20.39 -11.64
CA PRO A 59 29.74 20.10 -12.38
C PRO A 59 29.38 18.61 -12.49
N SER A 60 30.38 17.72 -12.59
CA SER A 60 30.15 16.27 -12.66
C SER A 60 29.62 15.67 -11.36
N SER A 61 30.08 16.18 -10.21
CA SER A 61 29.58 15.75 -8.89
C SER A 61 28.13 16.20 -8.68
N VAL A 62 27.82 17.44 -9.06
CA VAL A 62 26.43 17.96 -9.06
C VAL A 62 25.54 17.11 -9.95
N SER A 63 25.98 16.80 -11.17
CA SER A 63 25.22 15.95 -12.10
C SER A 63 24.96 14.54 -11.53
N MET A 64 25.92 13.94 -10.81
CA MET A 64 25.74 12.64 -10.16
C MET A 64 24.71 12.72 -9.02
N ALA A 65 24.81 13.74 -8.16
CA ALA A 65 23.86 13.94 -7.07
C ALA A 65 22.43 14.16 -7.59
N THR A 66 22.27 14.96 -8.65
CA THR A 66 20.97 15.18 -9.31
C THR A 66 20.40 13.89 -9.90
N ALA A 67 21.24 13.06 -10.53
CA ALA A 67 20.84 11.78 -11.10
C ALA A 67 20.32 10.77 -10.04
N ALA A 68 20.81 10.84 -8.81
CA ALA A 68 20.38 9.96 -7.72
C ALA A 68 19.08 10.40 -7.03
N ALA A 69 18.70 11.67 -7.13
CA ALA A 69 17.55 12.23 -6.42
C ALA A 69 16.20 11.52 -6.70
N PRO A 70 15.85 11.14 -7.96
CA PRO A 70 14.60 10.43 -8.24
C PRO A 70 14.51 9.06 -7.54
N TYR A 71 15.63 8.35 -7.40
CA TYR A 71 15.65 7.06 -6.72
C TYR A 71 15.44 7.19 -5.21
N MET A 72 16.05 8.20 -4.58
CA MET A 72 15.82 8.48 -3.15
C MET A 72 14.36 8.90 -2.90
N ALA A 73 13.80 9.76 -3.76
CA ALA A 73 12.40 10.16 -3.66
C ALA A 73 11.47 8.95 -3.81
N TRP A 74 11.74 8.07 -4.78
CA TRP A 74 11.01 6.82 -4.95
C TRP A 74 11.14 5.90 -3.73
N THR A 75 12.33 5.77 -3.13
CA THR A 75 12.58 4.92 -1.96
C THR A 75 11.74 5.39 -0.77
N SER A 76 11.74 6.70 -0.48
CA SER A 76 10.93 7.28 0.59
C SER A 76 9.42 7.17 0.32
N ALA A 77 8.98 7.34 -0.93
CA ALA A 77 7.57 7.15 -1.29
C ALA A 77 7.14 5.68 -1.15
N THR A 78 8.00 4.74 -1.53
CA THR A 78 7.78 3.29 -1.37
C THR A 78 7.73 2.89 0.10
N ALA A 79 8.53 3.54 0.96
CA ALA A 79 8.47 3.36 2.40
C ALA A 79 7.08 3.76 2.95
N ALA A 80 6.62 4.96 2.61
CA ALA A 80 5.30 5.44 3.02
C ALA A 80 4.15 4.54 2.50
N GLN A 81 4.27 4.04 1.26
CA GLN A 81 3.29 3.10 0.69
C GLN A 81 3.32 1.73 1.39
N SER A 82 4.48 1.31 1.91
CA SER A 82 4.61 0.11 2.73
C SER A 82 3.90 0.27 4.08
N GLU A 83 4.03 1.44 4.74
CA GLU A 83 3.28 1.76 5.97
C GLU A 83 1.76 1.73 5.73
N GLN A 84 1.30 2.27 4.60
CA GLN A 84 -0.12 2.18 4.21
C GLN A 84 -0.57 0.72 4.04
N THR A 85 0.27 -0.11 3.43
CA THR A 85 -0.02 -1.54 3.25
C THR A 85 -0.12 -2.26 4.60
N ALA A 86 0.75 -1.92 5.56
CA ALA A 86 0.66 -2.43 6.93
C ALA A 86 -0.65 -2.01 7.61
N ALA A 87 -1.06 -0.74 7.46
CA ALA A 87 -2.33 -0.25 8.00
C ALA A 87 -3.54 -1.00 7.41
N GLN A 88 -3.51 -1.30 6.11
CA GLN A 88 -4.55 -2.05 5.43
C GLN A 88 -4.62 -3.51 5.90
N ALA A 89 -3.48 -4.16 6.13
CA ALA A 89 -3.44 -5.49 6.74
C ALA A 89 -4.06 -5.49 8.15
N ARG A 90 -3.79 -4.47 8.97
CA ARG A 90 -4.46 -4.31 10.27
C ARG A 90 -5.97 -4.07 10.14
N ALA A 91 -6.40 -3.28 9.16
CA ALA A 91 -7.82 -3.07 8.91
C ALA A 91 -8.53 -4.39 8.54
N ALA A 92 -7.90 -5.24 7.72
CA ALA A 92 -8.41 -6.57 7.40
C ALA A 92 -8.50 -7.49 8.63
N ALA A 93 -7.50 -7.44 9.52
CA ALA A 93 -7.54 -8.16 10.80
C ALA A 93 -8.71 -7.69 11.68
N VAL A 94 -8.91 -6.38 11.82
CA VAL A 94 -10.02 -5.80 12.59
C VAL A 94 -11.38 -6.19 11.98
N ALA A 95 -11.50 -6.19 10.66
CA ALA A 95 -12.71 -6.62 9.97
C ALA A 95 -13.04 -8.09 10.29
N TYR A 96 -12.04 -8.97 10.33
CA TYR A 96 -12.21 -10.36 10.73
C TYR A 96 -12.70 -10.47 12.18
N GLU A 97 -11.99 -9.86 13.14
CA GLU A 97 -12.32 -9.96 14.57
C GLU A 97 -13.72 -9.40 14.88
N THR A 98 -14.08 -8.28 14.27
CA THR A 98 -15.42 -7.68 14.39
C THR A 98 -16.49 -8.62 13.87
N THR A 99 -16.21 -9.31 12.77
CA THR A 99 -17.15 -10.24 12.17
C THR A 99 -17.26 -11.51 12.99
N PHE A 100 -16.14 -12.05 13.45
CA PHE A 100 -16.08 -13.22 14.33
C PHE A 100 -16.90 -12.99 15.61
N ALA A 101 -16.76 -11.82 16.23
CA ALA A 101 -17.53 -11.44 17.41
C ALA A 101 -19.04 -11.26 17.15
N ALA A 102 -19.42 -10.91 15.91
CA ALA A 102 -20.81 -10.75 15.52
C ALA A 102 -21.49 -12.06 15.06
N MET A 103 -20.72 -13.08 14.69
CA MET A 103 -21.25 -14.37 14.25
C MET A 103 -21.87 -15.16 15.40
N VAL A 104 -22.97 -15.84 15.10
CA VAL A 104 -23.62 -16.73 16.05
C VAL A 104 -22.70 -17.92 16.36
N PRO A 105 -22.46 -18.30 17.62
CA PRO A 105 -21.63 -19.46 17.90
C PRO A 105 -22.28 -20.76 17.39
N PRO A 106 -21.54 -21.67 16.71
CA PRO A 106 -22.10 -22.93 16.21
C PRO A 106 -22.87 -23.77 17.25
N PRO A 107 -22.45 -23.85 18.53
CA PRO A 107 -23.21 -24.56 19.56
C PRO A 107 -24.61 -23.97 19.82
N VAL A 108 -24.79 -22.66 19.66
CA VAL A 108 -26.09 -21.98 19.84
C VAL A 108 -27.05 -22.37 18.72
N ILE A 109 -26.56 -22.41 17.48
CA ILE A 109 -27.35 -22.86 16.33
C ILE A 109 -27.76 -24.33 16.50
N ALA A 110 -26.81 -25.19 16.90
CA ALA A 110 -27.08 -26.61 17.13
C ALA A 110 -28.12 -26.83 18.26
N ALA A 111 -28.06 -26.05 19.35
CA ALA A 111 -29.02 -26.11 20.44
C ALA A 111 -30.45 -25.79 19.97
N ASN A 112 -30.62 -24.74 19.17
CA ASN A 112 -31.91 -24.39 18.58
C ASN A 112 -32.46 -25.53 17.71
N ARG A 113 -31.62 -26.13 16.84
CA ARG A 113 -32.06 -27.26 15.99
C ARG A 113 -32.41 -28.52 16.80
N SER A 114 -31.68 -28.78 17.89
CA SER A 114 -31.98 -29.91 18.79
C SER A 114 -33.29 -29.69 19.55
N GLU A 115 -33.57 -28.46 19.99
CA GLU A 115 -34.82 -28.12 20.65
C GLU A 115 -36.00 -28.25 19.69
N LEU A 116 -35.88 -27.78 18.44
CA LEU A 116 -36.89 -27.98 17.42
C LEU A 116 -37.24 -29.45 17.23
N ALA A 117 -36.23 -30.32 17.12
CA ALA A 117 -36.44 -31.76 16.97
C ALA A 117 -37.24 -32.35 18.14
N SER A 118 -36.94 -31.93 19.38
CA SER A 118 -37.68 -32.33 20.58
C SER A 118 -39.13 -31.82 20.59
N LEU A 119 -39.34 -30.54 20.25
CA LEU A 119 -40.66 -29.93 20.19
C LEU A 119 -41.55 -30.61 19.15
N VAL A 120 -41.00 -30.94 17.97
CA VAL A 120 -41.70 -31.66 16.90
C VAL A 120 -42.03 -33.09 17.35
N ALA A 121 -41.07 -33.82 17.93
CA ALA A 121 -41.27 -35.19 18.40
C ALA A 121 -42.37 -35.30 19.48
N THR A 122 -42.55 -34.25 20.27
CA THR A 122 -43.56 -34.19 21.35
C THR A 122 -44.86 -33.50 20.95
N ASN A 123 -45.00 -33.03 19.70
CA ASN A 123 -46.17 -32.28 19.22
C ASN A 123 -47.39 -33.15 18.84
N ILE A 124 -47.68 -34.21 19.61
CA ILE A 124 -48.70 -35.23 19.28
C ILE A 124 -50.09 -34.60 19.12
N PHE A 125 -50.42 -33.61 19.96
CA PHE A 125 -51.72 -32.93 19.96
C PHE A 125 -51.67 -31.50 19.40
N GLY A 126 -50.56 -31.11 18.74
CA GLY A 126 -50.41 -29.76 18.19
C GLY A 126 -50.15 -28.64 19.21
N GLN A 127 -50.06 -28.95 20.51
CA GLN A 127 -49.88 -27.94 21.57
C GLN A 127 -48.54 -27.20 21.49
N ASN A 128 -47.49 -27.83 20.95
CA ASN A 128 -46.17 -27.22 20.82
C ASN A 128 -46.03 -26.36 19.56
N THR A 129 -47.06 -26.25 18.72
CA THR A 129 -47.00 -25.49 17.47
C THR A 129 -46.54 -24.03 17.66
N PRO A 130 -47.01 -23.27 18.68
CA PRO A 130 -46.49 -21.93 18.93
C PRO A 130 -45.01 -21.91 19.32
N ALA A 131 -44.53 -22.89 20.09
CA ALA A 131 -43.13 -23.00 20.50
C ALA A 131 -42.22 -23.36 19.31
N ILE A 132 -42.67 -24.24 18.42
CA ILE A 132 -42.00 -24.56 17.16
C ILE A 132 -41.84 -23.30 16.31
N ALA A 133 -42.92 -22.53 16.13
CA ALA A 133 -42.87 -21.28 15.38
C ALA A 133 -41.91 -20.26 15.98
N ALA A 134 -41.85 -20.15 17.32
CA ALA A 134 -40.90 -19.28 18.00
C ALA A 134 -39.44 -19.73 17.81
N ASN A 135 -39.17 -21.04 17.88
CA ASN A 135 -37.84 -21.59 17.68
C ASN A 135 -37.35 -21.42 16.22
N GLU A 136 -38.22 -21.64 15.23
CA GLU A 136 -37.90 -21.37 13.81
C GLU A 136 -37.67 -19.86 13.55
N ALA A 137 -38.41 -18.98 14.25
CA ALA A 137 -38.17 -17.53 14.17
C ALA A 137 -36.81 -17.12 14.75
N GLN A 138 -36.38 -17.72 15.87
CA GLN A 138 -35.03 -17.53 16.40
C GLN A 138 -33.96 -18.01 15.42
N TYR A 139 -34.18 -19.15 14.76
CA TYR A 139 -33.29 -19.64 13.72
C TYR A 139 -33.18 -18.67 12.54
N ALA A 140 -34.30 -18.12 12.07
CA ALA A 140 -34.29 -17.09 11.03
C ALA A 140 -33.55 -15.81 11.45
N GLN A 141 -33.62 -15.42 12.73
CA GLN A 141 -32.83 -14.30 13.27
C GLN A 141 -31.33 -14.60 13.24
N MET A 142 -30.91 -15.80 13.67
CA MET A 142 -29.51 -16.22 13.58
C MET A 142 -29.01 -16.20 12.13
N TRP A 143 -29.81 -16.68 11.19
CA TRP A 143 -29.50 -16.61 9.76
C TRP A 143 -29.30 -15.17 9.29
N ALA A 144 -30.24 -14.28 9.59
CA ALA A 144 -30.16 -12.87 9.19
C ALA A 144 -28.94 -12.15 9.81
N GLN A 145 -28.62 -12.44 11.07
CA GLN A 145 -27.45 -11.89 11.76
C GLN A 145 -26.14 -12.32 11.08
N ASP A 146 -25.97 -13.62 10.84
CA ASP A 146 -24.79 -14.17 10.16
C ASP A 146 -24.62 -13.61 8.75
N ALA A 147 -25.72 -13.53 7.98
CA ALA A 147 -25.69 -12.95 6.65
C ALA A 147 -25.28 -11.48 6.66
N THR A 148 -25.78 -10.71 7.64
CA THR A 148 -25.42 -9.29 7.83
C THR A 148 -23.95 -9.14 8.22
N ALA A 149 -23.47 -9.97 9.15
CA ALA A 149 -22.07 -9.98 9.57
C ALA A 149 -21.13 -10.27 8.39
N MET A 150 -21.42 -11.30 7.58
CA MET A 150 -20.61 -11.61 6.39
C MET A 150 -20.65 -10.51 5.32
N ASN A 151 -21.79 -9.85 5.12
CA ASN A 151 -21.88 -8.74 4.17
C ASN A 151 -21.02 -7.55 4.61
N ASN A 152 -21.07 -7.22 5.91
CA ASN A 152 -20.20 -6.19 6.49
C ASN A 152 -18.72 -6.57 6.38
N TYR A 153 -18.39 -7.84 6.63
CA TYR A 153 -17.04 -8.35 6.45
C TYR A 153 -16.54 -8.20 5.02
N ALA A 154 -17.38 -8.54 4.03
CA ALA A 154 -17.03 -8.43 2.62
C ALA A 154 -16.80 -6.96 2.22
N GLY A 155 -17.64 -6.03 2.70
CA GLY A 155 -17.46 -4.60 2.46
C GLY A 155 -16.16 -4.06 3.07
N GLN A 156 -15.91 -4.36 4.35
CA GLN A 156 -14.69 -3.94 5.04
C GLN A 156 -13.44 -4.57 4.44
N SER A 157 -13.49 -5.86 4.09
CA SER A 157 -12.38 -6.56 3.45
C SER A 157 -12.08 -5.99 2.06
N ALA A 158 -13.11 -5.68 1.27
CA ALA A 158 -12.92 -5.04 -0.04
C ALA A 158 -12.20 -3.68 0.09
N ALA A 159 -12.62 -2.85 1.06
CA ALA A 159 -11.95 -1.60 1.38
C ALA A 159 -10.49 -1.83 1.82
N ALA A 160 -10.25 -2.79 2.73
CA ALA A 160 -8.91 -3.12 3.21
C ALA A 160 -7.99 -3.65 2.10
N THR A 161 -8.52 -4.33 1.09
CA THR A 161 -7.73 -4.82 -0.05
C THR A 161 -7.48 -3.78 -1.14
N THR A 162 -7.96 -2.54 -0.97
CA THR A 162 -7.70 -1.45 -1.92
C THR A 162 -6.30 -0.89 -1.69
N LEU A 163 -5.33 -1.43 -2.41
CA LEU A 163 -3.92 -1.04 -2.36
C LEU A 163 -3.50 -0.31 -3.64
N THR A 164 -2.76 0.78 -3.47
CA THR A 164 -2.06 1.42 -4.60
C THR A 164 -0.97 0.47 -5.10
N PRO A 165 -0.89 0.19 -6.41
CA PRO A 165 0.22 -0.60 -6.97
C PRO A 165 1.57 0.11 -6.77
N PHE A 166 2.61 -0.66 -6.51
CA PHE A 166 3.97 -0.13 -6.44
C PHE A 166 4.48 0.22 -7.84
N ALA A 167 5.05 1.41 -8.00
CA ALA A 167 5.70 1.84 -9.23
C ALA A 167 7.18 1.42 -9.21
N ALA A 168 7.76 1.15 -10.38
CA ALA A 168 9.20 0.96 -10.51
C ALA A 168 9.94 2.31 -10.36
N PRO A 169 11.19 2.31 -9.85
CA PRO A 169 11.99 3.52 -9.80
C PRO A 169 12.31 4.02 -11.21
N ALA A 170 12.40 5.35 -11.37
CA ALA A 170 12.93 5.94 -12.59
C ALA A 170 14.42 5.60 -12.75
N ALA A 171 14.86 5.42 -14.00
CA ALA A 171 16.27 5.22 -14.30
C ALA A 171 17.08 6.45 -13.88
N THR A 172 18.15 6.24 -13.11
CA THR A 172 19.05 7.31 -12.64
C THR A 172 20.09 7.70 -13.71
N THR A 173 20.29 6.85 -14.72
CA THR A 173 21.24 7.09 -15.82
C THR A 173 20.52 7.06 -17.17
N SER A 174 20.77 8.06 -18.01
CA SER A 174 20.31 8.07 -19.41
C SER A 174 21.45 7.65 -20.35
N PRO A 175 21.22 6.75 -21.31
CA PRO A 175 22.18 6.44 -22.38
C PRO A 175 22.58 7.69 -23.20
N GLY A 176 21.72 8.71 -23.26
CA GLY A 176 21.99 9.99 -23.93
C GLY A 176 22.82 10.98 -23.11
N GLY A 177 23.21 10.64 -21.88
CA GLY A 177 23.99 11.53 -21.00
C GLY A 177 25.31 11.98 -21.64
N LEU A 178 25.99 11.09 -22.37
CA LEU A 178 27.19 11.42 -23.14
C LEU A 178 26.93 12.45 -24.25
N LEU A 179 25.79 12.37 -24.94
CA LEU A 179 25.43 13.32 -25.99
C LEU A 179 25.12 14.70 -25.41
N GLY A 180 24.44 14.75 -24.26
CA GLY A 180 24.23 16.01 -23.52
C GLY A 180 25.54 16.62 -23.01
N GLN A 181 26.47 15.78 -22.56
CA GLN A 181 27.80 16.21 -22.10
C GLN A 181 28.65 16.75 -23.25
N LEU A 182 28.62 16.10 -24.41
CA LEU A 182 29.27 16.60 -25.63
C LEU A 182 28.67 17.92 -26.10
N ALA A 183 27.34 18.06 -26.11
CA ALA A 183 26.67 19.31 -26.47
C ALA A 183 27.06 20.46 -25.52
N ALA A 184 27.15 20.19 -24.21
CA ALA A 184 27.59 21.18 -23.23
C ALA A 184 29.05 21.59 -23.46
N ILE A 185 29.96 20.64 -23.68
CA ILE A 185 31.38 20.91 -23.99
C ILE A 185 31.52 21.78 -25.24
N VAL A 186 30.81 21.42 -26.32
CA VAL A 186 30.81 22.19 -27.58
C VAL A 186 30.31 23.62 -27.34
N ASN A 187 29.21 23.78 -26.60
CA ASN A 187 28.65 25.10 -26.31
C ASN A 187 29.60 25.96 -25.45
N THR A 188 30.27 25.36 -24.46
CA THR A 188 31.31 26.04 -23.66
C THR A 188 32.48 26.48 -24.53
N TYR A 189 32.95 25.62 -25.45
CA TYR A 189 34.05 25.94 -26.35
C TYR A 189 33.69 27.06 -27.33
N ILE A 190 32.48 27.02 -27.91
CA ILE A 190 31.96 28.10 -28.76
C ILE A 190 31.92 29.42 -27.98
N THR A 191 31.41 29.40 -26.75
CA THR A 191 31.33 30.60 -25.90
C THR A 191 32.72 31.18 -25.59
N GLN A 192 33.72 30.33 -25.35
CA GLN A 192 35.11 30.76 -25.16
C GLN A 192 35.73 31.38 -26.43
N ILE A 193 35.47 30.79 -27.61
CA ILE A 193 35.94 31.36 -28.88
C ILE A 193 35.30 32.72 -29.13
N VAL A 194 33.97 32.84 -28.97
CA VAL A 194 33.26 34.10 -29.20
C VAL A 194 33.76 35.19 -28.27
N SER A 195 33.88 34.89 -26.97
CA SER A 195 34.37 35.86 -25.98
C SER A 195 35.83 36.28 -26.25
N SER A 196 36.74 35.34 -26.53
CA SER A 196 38.13 35.67 -26.86
C SER A 196 38.25 36.50 -28.13
N THR A 197 37.46 36.20 -29.16
CA THR A 197 37.42 36.96 -30.42
C THR A 197 36.90 38.37 -30.17
N GLN A 198 35.85 38.52 -29.37
CA GLN A 198 35.29 39.83 -29.00
C GLN A 198 36.30 40.67 -28.21
N THR A 199 37.07 40.07 -27.31
CA THR A 199 38.16 40.74 -26.60
C THR A 199 39.28 41.17 -27.55
N GLN A 200 39.66 40.34 -28.53
CA GLN A 200 40.68 40.73 -29.51
C GLN A 200 40.21 41.87 -30.43
N ILE A 201 38.95 41.85 -30.88
CA ILE A 201 38.38 42.94 -31.67
C ILE A 201 38.34 44.23 -30.86
N ALA A 202 37.93 44.17 -29.59
CA ALA A 202 37.95 45.33 -28.70
C ALA A 202 39.37 45.88 -28.52
N ASN A 203 40.36 45.02 -28.29
CA ASN A 203 41.77 45.42 -28.16
C ASN A 203 42.35 46.01 -29.47
N PHE A 204 41.95 45.48 -30.62
CA PHE A 204 42.34 46.05 -31.91
C PHE A 204 41.74 47.44 -32.12
N SER A 205 40.47 47.62 -31.76
CA SER A 205 39.77 48.92 -31.87
C SER A 205 40.34 50.00 -30.94
N THR A 206 40.90 49.62 -29.79
CA THR A 206 41.58 50.55 -28.88
C THR A 206 43.02 50.85 -29.29
N GLN A 207 43.69 49.89 -29.95
CA GLN A 207 45.05 50.09 -30.47
C GLN A 207 45.09 50.90 -31.77
N TYR A 208 44.02 50.85 -32.56
CA TYR A 208 43.85 51.62 -33.80
C TYR A 208 42.52 52.40 -33.78
N PRO A 209 42.42 53.49 -32.99
CA PRO A 209 41.22 54.31 -32.99
C PRO A 209 41.02 54.88 -34.39
N LEU A 210 39.88 54.55 -35.02
CA LEU A 210 39.48 55.13 -36.29
C LEU A 210 39.35 56.64 -36.10
N ARG A 211 40.35 57.39 -36.57
CA ARG A 211 40.29 58.83 -36.70
C ARG A 211 39.38 59.15 -37.88
N CYS A 212 38.09 59.32 -37.60
CA CYS A 212 37.18 60.06 -38.47
C CYS A 212 37.43 61.57 -38.30
#